data_AF-A0A7S3QZ81-F1
#
_entry.id   AF-A0A7S3QZ81-F1
#
_cell.length_a   1.000
_cell.length_b   1.000
_cell.length_c   1.000
_cell.angle_alpha   90.00
_cell.angle_beta   90.00
_cell.angle_gamma   90.00
#
_symmetry.space_group_name_H-M   'P 1'
#
loop_
_entity.id
_entity.type
_entity.pdbx_description
1 polymer ?
#
loop_
_entity_poly.entity_id
_entity_poly.type
_entity_poly.pdbx_seq_one_letter_code
_entity_poly.pdbx_strand_id
1 'polypeptide(L)'
;MRKARWNNFGSTHETEGDSFTMVFYDAKDAVAFCLQAQQMLSMQQWPIHKEINSEEQSTPLMSSYVNPVSDLPLKKSRSISSLSILQPLSSSHPLTSTTKHHGVDQDKNVNIDVQVRMGLASGFLCPGESLHAHPTIEFAKEVSDAAVGGQILMEGSTFDAIKDVLGELGTVDAQGMHLDRLRMRRVFHWPAFFLCRCIAPAAAANSEDAIVLDMGTYTNPGSDQGQKQAWSPPWSPCKRRSSKHLFPTSRLSFMGTAYKPSDPDELHLYQALPSSSAECAKKWGSKLRLKSEKSLKDSLSKGYFDAPGTLAAPLSISKSPADESLPLVTTVFASVEQARVFSSKDMRQVERGLLACASKCLDQVQGDGYLCRVFGNLKLMLCFSKPE
;
A
#
# COMPACT_ATOMS: atom_id res chain seq x y z
N MET A 1 13.32 -11.97 12.36
CA MET A 1 14.04 -10.71 12.09
C MET A 1 15.53 -10.88 11.80
N ARG A 2 16.42 -11.21 12.77
CA ARG A 2 17.89 -11.27 12.50
C ARG A 2 18.29 -12.18 11.34
N LYS A 3 17.68 -13.38 11.25
CA LYS A 3 17.89 -14.33 10.16
C LYS A 3 17.47 -13.77 8.80
N ALA A 4 16.24 -13.24 8.70
CA ALA A 4 15.73 -12.63 7.47
C ALA A 4 16.63 -11.47 7.01
N ARG A 5 17.11 -10.64 7.94
CA ARG A 5 18.02 -9.52 7.63
C ARG A 5 19.32 -10.02 7.00
N TRP A 6 19.93 -11.06 7.58
CA TRP A 6 21.17 -11.65 7.07
C TRP A 6 20.99 -12.24 5.68
N ASN A 7 19.86 -12.93 5.44
CA ASN A 7 19.58 -13.57 4.16
C ASN A 7 19.35 -12.57 3.02
N ASN A 8 18.94 -11.34 3.33
CA ASN A 8 18.63 -10.29 2.34
C ASN A 8 19.64 -9.13 2.40
N PHE A 9 20.86 -9.35 2.91
CA PHE A 9 21.96 -8.37 2.88
C PHE A 9 21.63 -6.98 3.46
N GLY A 10 20.68 -6.90 4.40
CA GLY A 10 20.29 -5.64 5.03
C GLY A 10 21.19 -5.25 6.19
N SER A 11 21.36 -3.95 6.40
CA SER A 11 22.02 -3.37 7.57
C SER A 11 21.01 -2.63 8.45
N THR A 12 21.12 -2.77 9.77
CA THR A 12 20.34 -1.94 10.71
C THR A 12 21.05 -0.61 10.86
N HIS A 13 20.37 0.48 10.52
CA HIS A 13 20.92 1.82 10.62
C HIS A 13 20.63 2.44 11.99
N GLU A 14 19.38 2.36 12.44
CA GLU A 14 18.91 3.00 13.66
C GLU A 14 17.82 2.15 14.33
N THR A 15 17.77 2.22 15.65
CA THR A 15 16.69 1.65 16.46
C THR A 15 16.22 2.71 17.44
N GLU A 16 14.94 3.09 17.34
CA GLU A 16 14.31 4.08 18.20
C GLU A 16 13.10 3.43 18.88
N GLY A 17 13.23 3.09 20.17
CA GLY A 17 12.19 2.36 20.90
C GLY A 17 11.92 0.98 20.29
N ASP A 18 10.69 0.79 19.78
CA ASP A 18 10.21 -0.41 19.09
C ASP A 18 10.32 -0.32 17.55
N SER A 19 10.85 0.79 17.05
CA SER A 19 10.99 1.07 15.62
C SER A 19 12.41 0.78 15.13
N PHE A 20 12.52 0.20 13.93
CA PHE A 20 13.78 -0.17 13.31
C PHE A 20 13.91 0.46 11.93
N THR A 21 15.02 1.14 11.68
CA THR A 21 15.41 1.62 10.36
C THR A 21 16.44 0.66 9.77
N MET A 22 16.11 0.07 8.62
CA MET A 22 17.00 -0.83 7.89
C MET A 22 17.27 -0.30 6.49
N VAL A 23 18.49 -0.54 6.00
CA VAL A 23 18.92 -0.12 4.66
C VAL A 23 19.46 -1.31 3.89
N PHE A 24 19.07 -1.36 2.61
CA PHE A 24 19.37 -2.42 1.67
C PHE A 24 20.00 -1.82 0.42
N TYR A 25 20.85 -2.59 -0.26
CA TYR A 25 21.45 -2.18 -1.53
C TYR A 25 20.46 -2.28 -2.71
N ASP A 26 19.53 -3.23 -2.64
CA ASP A 26 18.54 -3.50 -3.69
C ASP A 26 17.13 -3.41 -3.09
N ALA A 27 16.21 -2.77 -3.81
CA ALA A 27 14.80 -2.71 -3.47
C ALA A 27 14.18 -4.11 -3.40
N LYS A 28 14.64 -5.04 -4.25
CA LYS A 28 14.18 -6.44 -4.24
C LYS A 28 14.46 -7.11 -2.90
N ASP A 29 15.66 -6.93 -2.36
CA ASP A 29 16.07 -7.54 -1.10
C ASP A 29 15.30 -6.94 0.09
N ALA A 30 15.04 -5.63 0.05
CA ALA A 30 14.21 -4.97 1.05
C ALA A 30 12.78 -5.53 1.08
N VAL A 31 12.16 -5.68 -0.09
CA VAL A 31 10.79 -6.23 -0.21
C VAL A 31 10.77 -7.70 0.20
N ALA A 32 11.74 -8.51 -0.24
CA ALA A 32 11.87 -9.90 0.19
C ALA A 32 12.02 -10.03 1.70
N PHE A 33 12.83 -9.17 2.33
CA PHE A 33 12.95 -9.11 3.78
C PHE A 33 11.60 -8.84 4.46
N CYS A 34 10.84 -7.85 3.99
CA CYS A 34 9.53 -7.51 4.57
C CYS A 34 8.52 -8.65 4.42
N LEU A 35 8.45 -9.27 3.24
CA LEU A 35 7.58 -10.42 2.99
C LEU A 35 7.91 -11.59 3.92
N GLN A 36 9.20 -11.94 4.01
CA GLN A 36 9.68 -13.00 4.91
C GLN A 36 9.39 -12.66 6.38
N ALA A 37 9.71 -11.44 6.81
CA ALA A 37 9.51 -11.00 8.18
C ALA A 37 8.05 -11.09 8.59
N GLN A 38 7.13 -10.66 7.72
CA GLN A 38 5.70 -10.68 8.02
C GLN A 38 5.15 -12.11 8.10
N GLN A 39 5.58 -13.01 7.22
CA GLN A 39 5.24 -14.44 7.33
C GLN A 39 5.80 -15.05 8.62
N MET A 40 7.06 -14.77 8.96
CA MET A 40 7.66 -15.26 10.21
C MET A 40 6.89 -14.78 11.45
N LEU A 41 6.50 -13.50 11.49
CA LEU A 41 5.72 -12.92 12.59
C LEU A 41 4.35 -13.60 12.72
N SER A 42 3.68 -13.89 11.61
CA SER A 42 2.38 -14.58 11.61
C SER A 42 2.45 -16.04 12.10
N MET A 43 3.62 -16.68 12.00
CA MET A 43 3.85 -18.06 12.46
C MET A 43 4.36 -18.12 13.90
N GLN A 44 4.80 -16.99 14.46
CA GLN A 44 5.38 -16.93 15.79
C GLN A 44 4.30 -17.13 16.84
N GLN A 45 4.49 -18.10 17.73
CA GLN A 45 3.68 -18.22 18.94
C GLN A 45 4.17 -17.20 19.97
N TRP A 46 3.30 -16.26 20.32
CA TRP A 46 3.57 -15.27 21.35
C TRP A 46 3.13 -15.83 22.71
N PRO A 47 3.93 -15.62 23.77
CA PRO A 47 3.53 -16.06 25.10
C PRO A 47 2.22 -15.36 25.49
N ILE A 48 1.19 -16.15 25.76
CA ILE A 48 -0.06 -15.63 26.34
C ILE A 48 0.31 -15.11 27.72
N HIS A 49 0.19 -13.81 27.93
CA HIS A 49 0.23 -13.26 29.27
C HIS A 49 -0.93 -13.88 30.03
N LYS A 50 -0.64 -14.90 30.84
CA LYS A 50 -1.53 -15.26 31.94
C LYS A 50 -1.70 -13.98 32.72
N GLU A 51 -2.94 -13.51 32.83
CA GLU A 51 -3.28 -12.33 33.60
C GLU A 51 -2.46 -12.38 34.88
N ILE A 52 -1.50 -11.46 35.01
CA ILE A 52 -0.83 -11.25 36.28
C ILE A 52 -1.97 -10.69 37.11
N ASN A 53 -2.62 -11.56 37.89
CA ASN A 53 -3.70 -11.21 38.79
C ASN A 53 -3.29 -9.93 39.52
N SER A 54 -3.83 -8.81 39.06
CA SER A 54 -3.61 -7.49 39.64
C SER A 54 -4.48 -7.37 40.90
N GLU A 55 -4.35 -8.35 41.79
CA GLU A 55 -4.94 -8.37 43.14
C GLU A 55 -3.99 -7.80 44.20
N GLU A 56 -2.71 -7.58 43.90
CA GLU A 56 -1.80 -6.90 44.83
C GLU A 56 -1.60 -5.43 44.48
N GLN A 57 -2.08 -4.58 45.40
CA GLN A 57 -1.81 -3.14 45.58
C GLN A 57 -2.88 -2.15 45.11
N SER A 58 -4.10 -2.31 45.64
CA SER A 58 -4.79 -1.15 46.21
C SER A 58 -4.14 -0.78 47.55
N THR A 59 -3.00 -0.07 47.53
CA THR A 59 -2.57 0.73 48.67
C THR A 59 -3.26 2.10 48.58
N PRO A 60 -4.00 2.53 49.62
CA PRO A 60 -4.66 3.84 49.61
C PRO A 60 -3.59 4.93 49.78
N LEU A 61 -3.14 5.53 48.68
CA LEU A 61 -2.39 6.78 48.75
C LEU A 61 -3.37 7.91 49.11
N MET A 62 -3.07 8.53 50.24
CA MET A 62 -3.81 9.63 50.84
C MET A 62 -4.10 10.74 49.82
N SER A 63 -5.39 11.06 49.75
CA SER A 63 -5.92 12.38 49.43
C SER A 63 -5.17 13.45 50.22
N SER A 64 -4.48 14.36 49.52
CA SER A 64 -4.52 15.80 49.73
C SER A 64 -3.46 16.47 48.87
N TYR A 65 -3.89 17.24 47.87
CA TYR A 65 -3.41 18.61 47.67
C TYR A 65 -4.42 19.35 46.79
N VAL A 66 -5.17 20.20 47.47
CA VAL A 66 -6.01 21.26 46.91
C VAL A 66 -5.10 22.26 46.21
N ASN A 67 -5.50 22.77 45.04
CA ASN A 67 -5.21 24.15 44.68
C ASN A 67 -6.27 24.75 43.74
N PRO A 68 -6.46 26.08 43.80
CA PRO A 68 -7.75 26.71 43.57
C PRO A 68 -7.99 27.18 42.13
N VAL A 69 -9.29 27.31 41.86
CA VAL A 69 -9.96 27.91 40.71
C VAL A 69 -9.46 29.33 40.46
N SER A 70 -9.18 29.64 39.18
CA SER A 70 -9.18 31.01 38.67
C SER A 70 -10.13 31.06 37.47
N ASP A 71 -11.24 31.77 37.69
CA ASP A 71 -12.25 32.15 36.71
C ASP A 71 -11.69 32.94 35.53
N LEU A 72 -12.36 32.89 34.37
CA LEU A 72 -12.67 34.00 33.44
C LEU A 72 -13.43 33.48 32.19
N PRO A 73 -14.17 34.32 31.42
CA PRO A 73 -15.60 34.12 31.25
C PRO A 73 -16.06 33.79 29.82
N LEU A 74 -17.19 33.09 29.77
CA LEU A 74 -18.03 32.85 28.61
C LEU A 74 -18.61 34.14 27.99
N LYS A 75 -18.51 34.27 26.67
CA LYS A 75 -19.37 35.13 25.85
C LYS A 75 -20.38 34.30 25.04
N LYS A 76 -21.59 34.85 25.03
CA LYS A 76 -22.90 34.33 24.58
C LYS A 76 -23.15 34.44 23.06
N SER A 77 -24.17 33.66 22.64
CA SER A 77 -25.16 33.95 21.56
C SER A 77 -24.74 33.53 20.13
N ARG A 78 -25.56 32.91 19.26
CA ARG A 78 -27.02 32.81 19.05
C ARG A 78 -27.35 31.43 18.43
N SER A 79 -28.36 30.66 18.85
CA SER A 79 -29.78 30.66 18.40
C SER A 79 -30.00 30.76 16.88
N ILE A 80 -30.42 29.65 16.23
CA ILE A 80 -31.55 29.58 15.26
C ILE A 80 -32.19 28.16 15.31
N SER A 81 -33.51 28.16 15.28
CA SER A 81 -34.53 27.10 15.37
C SER A 81 -34.52 26.08 14.22
N SER A 82 -34.72 24.78 14.49
CA SER A 82 -35.96 23.98 14.30
C SER A 82 -36.55 23.92 12.88
N LEU A 83 -36.63 22.71 12.31
CA LEU A 83 -37.78 22.21 11.55
C LEU A 83 -37.68 20.68 11.40
N SER A 84 -38.67 19.99 11.93
CA SER A 84 -38.91 18.55 11.85
C SER A 84 -39.97 18.26 10.80
N ILE A 85 -39.75 17.32 9.88
CA ILE A 85 -40.79 16.69 9.05
C ILE A 85 -40.43 15.22 8.77
N LEU A 86 -41.28 14.32 9.30
CA LEU A 86 -41.82 13.03 8.80
C LEU A 86 -41.00 12.28 7.71
N GLN A 87 -40.77 10.96 7.74
CA GLN A 87 -41.76 9.86 7.67
C GLN A 87 -41.00 8.47 7.58
N PRO A 88 -41.59 7.29 7.23
CA PRO A 88 -42.13 6.26 8.12
C PRO A 88 -41.52 4.82 7.99
N LEU A 89 -41.97 3.95 8.91
CA LEU A 89 -42.33 2.51 8.81
C LEU A 89 -41.54 1.53 7.91
N SER A 90 -41.03 0.50 8.58
CA SER A 90 -41.26 -0.94 8.33
C SER A 90 -40.77 -1.56 7.01
N SER A 91 -39.72 -2.39 7.12
CA SER A 91 -39.68 -3.65 6.37
C SER A 91 -39.11 -4.78 7.24
N SER A 92 -39.98 -5.75 7.51
CA SER A 92 -39.76 -7.04 8.15
C SER A 92 -38.76 -7.91 7.41
N HIS A 93 -37.81 -8.52 8.13
CA HIS A 93 -37.13 -9.75 7.70
C HIS A 93 -37.24 -10.83 8.77
N PRO A 94 -37.37 -12.12 8.37
CA PRO A 94 -37.84 -13.19 9.23
C PRO A 94 -36.73 -13.94 9.98
N LEU A 95 -37.08 -14.36 11.19
CA LEU A 95 -36.67 -15.56 11.92
C LEU A 95 -35.41 -16.32 11.43
N THR A 96 -34.32 -16.19 12.19
CA THR A 96 -33.30 -17.24 12.32
C THR A 96 -33.23 -17.72 13.77
N SER A 97 -33.69 -18.95 13.95
CA SER A 97 -33.38 -19.92 15.02
C SER A 97 -32.72 -19.41 16.30
N THR A 98 -33.50 -19.37 17.38
CA THR A 98 -33.01 -19.33 18.76
C THR A 98 -32.36 -20.67 19.12
N THR A 99 -31.06 -20.81 18.90
CA THR A 99 -30.26 -21.90 19.49
C THR A 99 -29.92 -21.50 20.92
N LYS A 100 -30.57 -22.15 21.90
CA LYS A 100 -30.22 -22.03 23.32
C LYS A 100 -28.82 -22.60 23.53
N HIS A 101 -27.80 -21.75 23.52
CA HIS A 101 -26.46 -22.12 23.97
C HIS A 101 -26.39 -22.03 25.49
N HIS A 102 -26.12 -23.18 26.13
CA HIS A 102 -25.64 -23.25 27.50
C HIS A 102 -24.41 -22.36 27.65
N GLY A 103 -24.48 -21.41 28.59
CA GLY A 103 -23.36 -20.58 29.02
C GLY A 103 -22.32 -21.45 29.71
N VAL A 104 -21.36 -21.93 28.93
CA VAL A 104 -20.04 -22.27 29.44
C VAL A 104 -19.26 -20.97 29.34
N ASP A 105 -18.92 -20.37 30.48
CA ASP A 105 -17.94 -19.30 30.57
C ASP A 105 -16.60 -19.85 30.05
N GLN A 106 -16.42 -19.83 28.73
CA GLN A 106 -15.13 -20.05 28.11
C GLN A 106 -14.32 -18.81 28.41
N ASP A 107 -13.38 -18.94 29.34
CA ASP A 107 -12.31 -17.97 29.56
C ASP A 107 -11.78 -17.53 28.18
N LYS A 108 -12.06 -16.28 27.84
CA LYS A 108 -11.64 -15.69 26.58
C LYS A 108 -10.14 -15.53 26.64
N ASN A 109 -9.40 -16.58 26.27
CA ASN A 109 -7.97 -16.48 26.00
C ASN A 109 -7.79 -15.45 24.87
N VAL A 110 -7.48 -14.21 25.25
CA VAL A 110 -7.15 -13.14 24.33
C VAL A 110 -5.80 -13.49 23.74
N ASN A 111 -5.80 -14.03 22.52
CA ASN A 111 -4.56 -14.28 21.79
C ASN A 111 -3.98 -12.92 21.37
N ILE A 112 -2.85 -12.54 21.96
CA ILE A 112 -2.13 -11.32 21.62
C ILE A 112 -1.34 -11.60 20.35
N ASP A 113 -1.77 -11.01 19.23
CA ASP A 113 -1.05 -11.07 17.96
C ASP A 113 -0.19 -9.81 17.81
N VAL A 114 1.13 -10.00 17.69
CA VAL A 114 2.06 -8.88 17.46
C VAL A 114 2.08 -8.57 15.98
N GLN A 115 1.56 -7.39 15.62
CA GLN A 115 1.49 -6.93 14.25
C GLN A 115 2.49 -5.79 14.00
N VAL A 116 3.28 -5.92 12.93
CA VAL A 116 4.27 -4.93 12.52
C VAL A 116 3.80 -4.24 11.25
N ARG A 117 3.89 -2.92 11.22
CA ARG A 117 3.69 -2.11 10.01
C ARG A 117 5.05 -1.85 9.36
N MET A 118 5.13 -1.95 8.03
CA MET A 118 6.38 -1.77 7.30
C MET A 118 6.18 -0.81 6.14
N GLY A 119 7.08 0.18 6.02
CA GLY A 119 7.11 1.13 4.90
C GLY A 119 8.44 1.06 4.15
N LEU A 120 8.37 1.08 2.82
CA LEU A 120 9.54 1.07 1.95
C LEU A 120 9.56 2.30 1.05
N ALA A 121 10.73 2.88 0.89
CA ALA A 121 11.03 3.92 -0.08
C ALA A 121 12.40 3.65 -0.71
N SER A 122 12.60 4.11 -1.94
CA SER A 122 13.86 3.93 -2.66
C SER A 122 14.39 5.29 -3.12
N GLY A 123 15.71 5.45 -3.05
CA GLY A 123 16.37 6.69 -3.42
C GLY A 123 17.85 6.49 -3.68
N PHE A 124 18.48 7.48 -4.29
CA PHE A 124 19.90 7.42 -4.61
C PHE A 124 20.70 8.17 -3.54
N LEU A 125 21.56 7.45 -2.82
CA LEU A 125 22.50 8.05 -1.89
C LEU A 125 23.82 8.37 -2.61
N CYS A 126 24.28 9.61 -2.54
CA CYS A 126 25.57 9.96 -3.14
C CYS A 126 26.74 9.51 -2.24
N PRO A 127 27.90 9.14 -2.82
CA PRO A 127 29.07 8.78 -2.02
C PRO A 127 29.47 9.91 -1.06
N GLY A 128 29.59 9.59 0.22
CA GLY A 128 29.95 10.54 1.29
C GLY A 128 28.77 11.32 1.88
N GLU A 129 27.55 11.11 1.38
CA GLU A 129 26.34 11.66 1.97
C GLU A 129 25.94 10.88 3.23
N SER A 130 25.48 11.60 4.25
CA SER A 130 25.03 10.99 5.50
C SER A 130 23.65 10.38 5.31
N LEU A 131 23.51 9.11 5.65
CA LEU A 131 22.26 8.38 5.57
C LEU A 131 21.19 8.96 6.52
N HIS A 132 21.57 9.46 7.71
CA HIS A 132 20.64 9.97 8.73
C HIS A 132 19.76 11.13 8.27
N ALA A 133 20.28 11.99 7.38
CA ALA A 133 19.57 13.16 6.88
C ALA A 133 18.95 12.91 5.49
N HIS A 134 19.00 11.68 5.00
CA HIS A 134 18.57 11.38 3.64
C HIS A 134 17.03 11.37 3.55
N PRO A 135 16.42 12.12 2.61
CA PRO A 135 14.96 12.25 2.50
C PRO A 135 14.22 10.91 2.38
N THR A 136 14.84 9.91 1.75
CA THR A 136 14.25 8.56 1.61
C THR A 136 13.96 7.90 2.96
N ILE A 137 14.71 8.20 4.03
CA ILE A 137 14.42 7.64 5.36
C ILE A 137 13.13 8.24 5.92
N GLU A 138 13.00 9.56 5.88
CA GLU A 138 11.77 10.24 6.31
C GLU A 138 10.58 9.78 5.47
N PHE A 139 10.78 9.59 4.16
CA PHE A 139 9.74 9.03 3.31
C PHE A 139 9.34 7.60 3.67
N ALA A 140 10.32 6.72 3.93
CA ALA A 140 10.03 5.36 4.37
C ALA A 140 9.27 5.34 5.70
N LYS A 141 9.58 6.27 6.62
CA LYS A 141 8.83 6.46 7.87
C LYS A 141 7.39 6.90 7.59
N GLU A 142 7.18 7.88 6.71
CA GLU A 142 5.83 8.33 6.31
C GLU A 142 5.00 7.18 5.70
N VAL A 143 5.59 6.41 4.79
CA VAL A 143 4.96 5.22 4.20
C VAL A 143 4.64 4.17 5.28
N SER A 144 5.54 3.98 6.25
CA SER A 144 5.33 3.05 7.37
C SER A 144 4.22 3.52 8.32
N ASP A 145 4.11 4.82 8.55
CA ASP A 145 3.07 5.41 9.40
C ASP A 145 1.70 5.33 8.73
N ALA A 146 1.64 5.40 7.39
CA ALA A 146 0.44 5.17 6.61
C ALA A 146 -0.08 3.71 6.71
N ALA A 147 0.79 2.76 7.08
CA ALA A 147 0.44 1.35 7.14
C ALA A 147 -0.27 0.96 8.45
N VAL A 148 -1.19 0.01 8.34
CA VAL A 148 -1.82 -0.69 9.47
C VAL A 148 -0.94 -1.88 9.88
N GLY A 149 -1.10 -2.37 11.11
CA GLY A 149 -0.42 -3.58 11.57
C GLY A 149 -0.56 -4.76 10.60
N GLY A 150 0.57 -5.35 10.23
CA GLY A 150 0.69 -6.46 9.29
C GLY A 150 0.74 -6.06 7.81
N GLN A 151 0.58 -4.78 7.47
CA GLN A 151 0.74 -4.29 6.10
C GLN A 151 2.20 -3.96 5.76
N ILE A 152 2.53 -4.18 4.50
CA ILE A 152 3.78 -3.75 3.86
C ILE A 152 3.40 -2.77 2.77
N LEU A 153 3.69 -1.48 2.99
CA LEU A 153 3.47 -0.43 2.01
C LEU A 153 4.80 -0.01 1.37
N MET A 154 4.76 0.38 0.11
CA MET A 154 5.91 0.89 -0.62
C MET A 154 5.54 2.07 -1.50
N GLU A 155 6.50 2.96 -1.70
CA GLU A 155 6.44 4.03 -2.69
C GLU A 155 6.46 3.46 -4.12
N GLY A 156 5.86 4.20 -5.06
CA GLY A 156 5.95 3.93 -6.51
C GLY A 156 7.37 3.76 -7.06
N SER A 157 8.37 4.51 -6.57
CA SER A 157 9.79 4.34 -6.96
C SER A 157 10.31 2.95 -6.61
N THR A 158 9.97 2.45 -5.41
CA THR A 158 10.31 1.10 -4.95
C THR A 158 9.58 0.06 -5.79
N PHE A 159 8.28 0.25 -6.05
CA PHE A 159 7.51 -0.65 -6.90
C PHE A 159 8.09 -0.74 -8.32
N ASP A 160 8.42 0.39 -8.94
CA ASP A 160 9.00 0.43 -10.28
C ASP A 160 10.33 -0.32 -10.37
N ALA A 161 11.11 -0.33 -9.28
CA ALA A 161 12.36 -1.09 -9.20
C ALA A 161 12.13 -2.62 -9.12
N ILE A 162 10.96 -3.08 -8.67
CA ILE A 162 10.69 -4.51 -8.42
C ILE A 162 9.61 -5.14 -9.31
N LYS A 163 8.85 -4.35 -10.08
CA LYS A 163 7.69 -4.85 -10.86
C LYS A 163 8.03 -5.96 -11.86
N ASP A 164 9.27 -5.98 -12.36
CA ASP A 164 9.74 -7.00 -13.31
C ASP A 164 10.22 -8.30 -12.62
N VAL A 165 10.34 -8.29 -11.28
CA VAL A 165 10.81 -9.42 -10.45
C VAL A 165 9.76 -9.90 -9.43
N LEU A 166 8.49 -9.52 -9.59
CA LEU A 166 7.39 -9.97 -8.70
C LEU A 166 7.25 -11.49 -8.65
N GLY A 167 7.55 -12.17 -9.75
CA GLY A 167 7.57 -13.63 -9.80
C GLY A 167 8.73 -14.25 -9.00
N GLU A 168 9.84 -13.53 -8.81
CA GLU A 168 10.89 -13.97 -7.88
C GLU A 168 10.45 -13.75 -6.44
N LEU A 169 9.89 -12.57 -6.15
CA LEU A 169 9.43 -12.17 -4.82
C LEU A 169 8.29 -13.06 -4.28
N GLY A 170 7.46 -13.60 -5.17
CA GLY A 170 6.40 -14.52 -4.75
C GLY A 170 6.90 -15.89 -4.27
N THR A 171 8.17 -16.22 -4.54
CA THR A 171 8.83 -17.42 -4.00
C THR A 171 9.37 -17.25 -2.57
N VAL A 172 9.19 -16.07 -1.97
CA VAL A 172 9.64 -15.78 -0.60
C VAL A 172 8.68 -16.40 0.41
N ASP A 173 9.24 -17.24 1.28
CA ASP A 173 8.56 -17.85 2.42
C ASP A 173 9.20 -17.40 3.76
N ALA A 174 8.70 -17.92 4.89
CA ALA A 174 9.23 -17.59 6.21
C ALA A 174 10.70 -18.03 6.40
N GLN A 175 11.17 -18.99 5.59
CA GLN A 175 12.51 -19.55 5.62
C GLN A 175 13.48 -18.74 4.74
N GLY A 176 12.98 -18.06 3.71
CA GLY A 176 13.70 -17.15 2.82
C GLY A 176 13.23 -17.27 1.37
N MET A 177 14.12 -16.96 0.42
CA MET A 177 13.83 -17.11 -1.00
C MET A 177 14.07 -18.56 -1.45
N HIS A 178 13.06 -19.21 -2.03
CA HIS A 178 13.21 -20.58 -2.56
C HIS A 178 13.91 -20.61 -3.92
N LEU A 179 15.24 -20.72 -3.93
CA LEU A 179 16.04 -20.77 -5.16
C LEU A 179 15.68 -21.92 -6.10
N ASP A 180 15.23 -23.06 -5.58
CA ASP A 180 14.86 -24.22 -6.40
C ASP A 180 13.61 -23.93 -7.25
N ARG A 181 12.65 -23.16 -6.72
CA ARG A 181 11.47 -22.71 -7.48
C ARG A 181 11.87 -21.75 -8.61
N LEU A 182 12.85 -20.87 -8.35
CA LEU A 182 13.39 -19.96 -9.37
C LEU A 182 14.15 -20.70 -10.48
N ARG A 183 14.90 -21.75 -10.13
CA ARG A 183 15.62 -22.57 -11.11
C ARG A 183 14.67 -23.25 -12.08
N MET A 184 13.58 -23.82 -11.58
CA MET A 184 12.58 -24.49 -12.42
C MET A 184 11.95 -23.54 -13.46
N ARG A 185 11.75 -22.26 -13.12
CA ARG A 185 11.23 -21.26 -14.06
C ARG A 185 12.19 -20.94 -15.21
N ARG A 186 13.51 -20.94 -14.97
CA ARG A 186 14.51 -20.59 -16.00
C ARG A 186 14.82 -21.72 -16.98
N VAL A 187 14.71 -22.98 -16.55
CA VAL A 187 15.12 -24.15 -17.36
C VAL A 187 14.17 -24.39 -18.55
N PHE A 188 12.92 -23.93 -18.49
CA PHE A 188 11.92 -24.18 -19.54
C PHE A 188 12.01 -23.28 -20.79
N HIS A 189 12.91 -22.29 -20.82
CA HIS A 189 12.88 -21.26 -21.87
C HIS A 189 13.86 -21.43 -23.03
N TRP A 190 14.85 -22.35 -23.01
CA TRP A 190 16.00 -22.18 -23.92
C TRP A 190 16.08 -23.03 -25.21
N PRO A 191 15.71 -24.32 -25.29
CA PRO A 191 15.74 -25.01 -26.59
C PRO A 191 14.36 -25.14 -27.26
N ALA A 192 13.27 -25.29 -26.51
CA ALA A 192 11.94 -25.53 -27.09
C ALA A 192 11.36 -24.28 -27.80
N PHE A 193 11.78 -23.09 -27.41
CA PHE A 193 11.32 -21.83 -27.99
C PHE A 193 11.79 -21.63 -29.44
N PHE A 194 12.91 -22.26 -29.84
CA PHE A 194 13.40 -22.19 -31.21
C PHE A 194 12.63 -23.08 -32.20
N LEU A 195 11.89 -24.09 -31.72
CA LEU A 195 11.16 -25.02 -32.59
C LEU A 195 9.66 -24.70 -32.74
N CYS A 196 9.09 -23.83 -31.91
CA CYS A 196 7.66 -23.50 -32.01
C CYS A 196 7.40 -22.02 -31.74
N ARG A 197 7.57 -21.18 -32.78
CA ARG A 197 7.38 -19.72 -32.74
C ARG A 197 5.90 -19.27 -32.70
N CYS A 198 4.96 -20.21 -32.63
CA CYS A 198 3.52 -19.95 -32.83
C CYS A 198 2.66 -20.13 -31.57
N ILE A 199 3.25 -20.51 -30.44
CA ILE A 199 2.53 -20.63 -29.17
C ILE A 199 3.16 -19.62 -28.23
N ALA A 200 2.63 -18.38 -28.24
CA ALA A 200 2.83 -17.51 -27.09
C ALA A 200 2.33 -18.31 -25.88
N PRO A 201 3.19 -18.62 -24.89
CA PRO A 201 2.69 -19.28 -23.69
C PRO A 201 1.62 -18.34 -23.15
N ALA A 202 0.37 -18.80 -23.17
CA ALA A 202 -0.66 -18.19 -22.36
C ALA A 202 -0.02 -18.12 -20.98
N ALA A 203 0.29 -16.91 -20.51
CA ALA A 203 0.91 -16.69 -19.23
C ALA A 203 -0.06 -17.25 -18.21
N ALA A 204 0.10 -18.54 -17.90
CA ALA A 204 -0.57 -19.20 -16.80
C ALA A 204 -0.05 -18.40 -15.62
N ALA A 205 -0.86 -17.44 -15.20
CA ALA A 205 -0.55 -16.52 -14.16
C ALA A 205 -0.36 -17.38 -12.92
N ASN A 206 0.91 -17.69 -12.65
CA ASN A 206 1.27 -18.65 -11.64
C ASN A 206 0.81 -18.05 -10.32
N SER A 207 0.02 -18.79 -9.56
CA SER A 207 -0.53 -18.40 -8.26
C SER A 207 0.53 -18.13 -7.17
N GLU A 208 1.79 -18.07 -7.56
CA GLU A 208 2.96 -17.95 -6.70
C GLU A 208 3.71 -16.63 -6.93
N ASP A 209 3.19 -15.70 -7.73
CA ASP A 209 3.80 -14.37 -7.83
C ASP A 209 3.40 -13.53 -6.61
N ALA A 210 4.29 -12.61 -6.19
CA ALA A 210 3.97 -11.68 -5.13
C ALA A 210 2.82 -10.78 -5.58
N ILE A 211 1.84 -10.58 -4.71
CA ILE A 211 0.69 -9.74 -5.02
C ILE A 211 1.05 -8.32 -4.63
N VAL A 212 0.92 -7.40 -5.58
CA VAL A 212 1.08 -5.97 -5.34
C VAL A 212 -0.22 -5.28 -5.73
N LEU A 213 -0.81 -4.57 -4.78
CA LEU A 213 -2.04 -3.82 -4.95
C LEU A 213 -1.74 -2.33 -4.99
N ASP A 214 -2.28 -1.64 -5.98
CA ASP A 214 -2.23 -0.18 -6.03
C ASP A 214 -3.11 0.36 -4.90
N MET A 215 -2.55 1.16 -4.00
CA MET A 215 -3.30 1.77 -2.89
C MET A 215 -3.76 3.18 -3.22
N GLY A 216 -3.45 3.71 -4.40
CA GLY A 216 -3.83 5.04 -4.83
C GLY A 216 -2.72 6.09 -4.67
N THR A 217 -3.03 7.28 -5.14
CA THR A 217 -2.11 8.43 -5.14
C THR A 217 -2.64 9.50 -4.20
N TYR A 218 -1.76 10.03 -3.36
CA TYR A 218 -2.08 10.97 -2.29
C TYR A 218 -1.22 12.22 -2.41
N THR A 219 -1.75 13.38 -2.03
CA THR A 219 -0.91 14.58 -1.89
C THR A 219 -0.08 14.49 -0.61
N ASN A 220 1.22 14.77 -0.71
CA ASN A 220 2.09 14.81 0.45
C ASN A 220 1.70 16.01 1.35
N PRO A 221 1.25 15.80 2.60
CA PRO A 221 0.81 16.90 3.46
C PRO A 221 1.96 17.87 3.84
N GLY A 222 3.21 17.50 3.61
CA GLY A 222 4.38 18.32 3.94
C GLY A 222 4.68 19.44 2.93
N SER A 223 4.11 19.43 1.72
CA SER A 223 4.47 20.39 0.67
C SER A 223 3.86 21.80 0.85
N ASP A 224 2.75 21.91 1.57
CA ASP A 224 1.99 23.16 1.71
C ASP A 224 2.54 24.14 2.77
N GLN A 225 3.40 23.67 3.68
CA GLN A 225 4.02 24.58 4.66
C GLN A 225 5.14 25.35 3.96
N GLY A 226 4.94 26.65 3.74
CA GLY A 226 5.74 27.56 2.90
C GLY A 226 7.26 27.68 3.16
N GLN A 227 7.88 26.78 3.92
CA GLN A 227 9.30 26.44 3.77
C GLN A 227 9.47 25.49 2.58
N LYS A 228 9.46 26.05 1.37
CA LYS A 228 9.96 25.39 0.15
C LYS A 228 11.47 25.14 0.24
N GLN A 229 11.95 24.34 1.19
CA GLN A 229 13.01 23.42 0.81
C GLN A 229 12.33 22.41 -0.09
N ALA A 230 12.19 22.79 -1.36
CA ALA A 230 11.62 21.94 -2.39
C ALA A 230 12.27 20.58 -2.20
N TRP A 231 11.44 19.58 -1.87
CA TRP A 231 11.84 18.19 -1.89
C TRP A 231 12.46 17.98 -3.26
N SER A 232 13.79 18.03 -3.29
CA SER A 232 14.51 17.78 -4.51
C SER A 232 14.38 16.29 -4.65
N PRO A 233 13.64 15.79 -5.67
CA PRO A 233 13.43 14.38 -5.78
C PRO A 233 14.79 13.65 -5.65
N PRO A 234 14.87 12.56 -4.86
CA PRO A 234 16.14 11.92 -4.50
C PRO A 234 16.93 11.38 -5.71
N TRP A 235 16.34 11.43 -6.91
CA TRP A 235 16.95 11.03 -8.17
C TRP A 235 17.54 12.21 -8.97
N SER A 236 17.55 13.44 -8.45
CA SER A 236 18.33 14.52 -9.06
C SER A 236 19.79 14.06 -9.15
N PRO A 237 20.32 13.76 -10.35
CA PRO A 237 21.64 13.17 -10.47
C PRO A 237 22.61 14.11 -9.79
N CYS A 238 23.32 13.62 -8.76
CA CYS A 238 24.30 14.39 -8.02
C CYS A 238 25.10 15.19 -9.03
N LYS A 239 24.96 16.53 -9.02
CA LYS A 239 25.61 17.41 -9.98
C LYS A 239 27.10 17.12 -9.84
N ARG A 240 27.62 16.24 -10.69
CA ARG A 240 29.02 15.82 -10.68
C ARG A 240 29.79 17.10 -10.90
N ARG A 241 30.34 17.65 -9.81
CA ARG A 241 31.39 18.67 -9.90
C ARG A 241 32.41 18.07 -10.85
N SER A 242 32.57 18.69 -12.01
CA SER A 242 33.45 18.26 -13.10
C SER A 242 34.88 18.18 -12.57
N SER A 243 35.21 17.05 -11.96
CA SER A 243 36.57 16.70 -11.58
C SER A 243 37.06 15.75 -12.66
N LYS A 244 38.03 16.22 -13.45
CA LYS A 244 38.57 15.58 -14.66
C LYS A 244 39.43 14.34 -14.36
N HIS A 245 39.08 13.54 -13.36
CA HIS A 245 39.82 12.31 -13.05
C HIS A 245 39.23 11.11 -13.79
N LEU A 246 39.96 10.71 -14.83
CA LEU A 246 39.78 9.52 -15.63
C LEU A 246 39.97 8.26 -14.76
N PHE A 247 38.87 7.70 -14.25
CA PHE A 247 38.84 6.30 -13.84
C PHE A 247 37.96 5.50 -14.80
N PRO A 248 38.38 4.30 -15.24
CA PRO A 248 37.59 3.44 -16.11
C PRO A 248 36.43 2.83 -15.29
N THR A 249 35.26 3.45 -15.33
CA THR A 249 34.04 2.85 -14.77
C THR A 249 33.52 1.77 -15.71
N SER A 250 33.57 0.53 -15.25
CA SER A 250 32.85 -0.61 -15.79
C SER A 250 31.38 -0.24 -16.03
N ARG A 251 30.96 -0.30 -17.29
CA ARG A 251 29.57 -0.11 -17.74
C ARG A 251 28.68 -1.23 -17.18
N LEU A 252 28.19 -1.08 -15.95
CA LEU A 252 26.89 -1.63 -15.59
C LEU A 252 25.85 -0.64 -16.14
N SER A 253 25.55 -0.80 -17.42
CA SER A 253 24.41 -0.14 -18.05
C SER A 253 23.14 -0.78 -17.49
N PHE A 254 22.71 -0.28 -16.33
CA PHE A 254 21.35 -0.50 -15.87
C PHE A 254 20.45 0.20 -16.89
N MET A 255 20.00 -0.54 -17.92
CA MET A 255 18.98 -0.09 -18.88
C MET A 255 17.61 -0.10 -18.21
N GLY A 256 17.53 0.47 -17.00
CA GLY A 256 16.26 0.76 -16.35
C GLY A 256 15.45 1.60 -17.32
N THR A 257 14.24 1.14 -17.62
CA THR A 257 13.26 1.96 -18.32
C THR A 257 13.27 3.34 -17.67
N ALA A 258 13.37 4.40 -18.46
CA ALA A 258 13.54 5.75 -17.96
C ALA A 258 12.39 6.06 -16.99
N TYR A 259 12.68 5.93 -15.69
CA TYR A 259 11.73 6.16 -14.61
C TYR A 259 11.19 7.56 -14.78
N LYS A 260 9.87 7.66 -15.00
CA LYS A 260 9.21 8.95 -15.06
C LYS A 260 8.92 9.31 -13.61
N PRO A 261 9.58 10.33 -13.07
CA PRO A 261 9.34 10.71 -11.69
C PRO A 261 7.90 11.13 -11.50
N SER A 262 7.30 10.61 -10.43
CA SER A 262 6.12 11.21 -9.82
C SER A 262 6.40 12.67 -9.48
N ASP A 263 5.34 13.48 -9.47
CA ASP A 263 5.44 14.83 -8.93
C ASP A 263 5.95 14.72 -7.48
N PRO A 264 6.95 15.52 -7.03
CA PRO A 264 7.43 15.48 -5.65
C PRO A 264 6.32 15.70 -4.60
N ASP A 265 5.19 16.28 -5.00
CA ASP A 265 4.03 16.50 -4.14
C ASP A 265 3.06 15.31 -4.11
N GLU A 266 3.34 14.23 -4.86
CA GLU A 266 2.50 13.05 -4.99
C GLU A 266 3.16 11.80 -4.35
N LEU A 267 2.45 11.19 -3.42
CA LEU A 267 2.77 9.92 -2.81
C LEU A 267 1.91 8.82 -3.44
N HIS A 268 2.50 7.99 -4.29
CA HIS A 268 1.86 6.79 -4.83
C HIS A 268 2.21 5.58 -3.95
N LEU A 269 1.20 4.96 -3.35
CA LEU A 269 1.36 3.83 -2.45
C LEU A 269 0.98 2.52 -3.13
N TYR A 270 1.78 1.49 -2.85
CA TYR A 270 1.50 0.11 -3.22
C TYR A 270 1.57 -0.77 -1.99
N GLN A 271 0.70 -1.78 -1.91
CA GLN A 271 0.72 -2.79 -0.86
C GLN A 271 1.29 -4.09 -1.42
N ALA A 272 2.39 -4.58 -0.84
CA ALA A 272 2.95 -5.89 -1.18
C ALA A 272 2.51 -6.97 -0.21
N LEU A 273 2.22 -8.14 -0.76
CA LEU A 273 1.64 -9.27 -0.05
C LEU A 273 2.29 -10.57 -0.54
N PRO A 274 2.63 -11.50 0.37
CA PRO A 274 2.89 -12.85 -0.05
C PRO A 274 1.59 -13.52 -0.50
N SER A 275 1.66 -14.40 -1.50
CA SER A 275 0.49 -15.06 -2.07
C SER A 275 -0.31 -15.86 -1.02
N SER A 276 0.36 -16.34 0.03
CA SER A 276 -0.25 -17.05 1.16
C SER A 276 -1.14 -16.18 2.06
N SER A 277 -0.93 -14.86 2.08
CA SER A 277 -1.72 -13.91 2.86
C SER A 277 -2.57 -12.97 2.02
N ALA A 278 -2.79 -13.30 0.74
CA ALA A 278 -3.62 -12.53 -0.18
C ALA A 278 -4.98 -12.15 0.44
N GLU A 279 -5.64 -13.09 1.13
CA GLU A 279 -6.95 -12.83 1.76
C GLU A 279 -6.89 -11.82 2.92
N CYS A 280 -5.73 -11.65 3.56
CA CYS A 280 -5.56 -10.61 4.57
C CYS A 280 -5.71 -9.21 3.97
N ALA A 281 -5.40 -9.05 2.68
CA ALA A 281 -5.62 -7.81 1.94
C ALA A 281 -7.07 -7.32 2.06
N LYS A 282 -8.05 -8.21 1.99
CA LYS A 282 -9.48 -7.86 2.12
C LYS A 282 -9.84 -7.37 3.52
N LYS A 283 -9.16 -7.84 4.57
CA LYS A 283 -9.39 -7.38 5.95
C LYS A 283 -8.97 -5.94 6.14
N TRP A 284 -7.85 -5.58 5.52
CA TRP A 284 -7.36 -4.20 5.52
C TRP A 284 -8.16 -3.34 4.53
N GLY A 285 -8.44 -3.82 3.32
CA GLY A 285 -9.08 -3.05 2.26
C GLY A 285 -8.27 -1.79 1.94
N SER A 286 -8.95 -0.67 1.70
CA SER A 286 -8.34 0.65 1.49
C SER A 286 -7.91 1.36 2.79
N LYS A 287 -7.84 0.66 3.93
CA LYS A 287 -7.49 1.31 5.22
C LYS A 287 -6.02 1.73 5.21
N LEU A 288 -5.81 3.04 5.40
CA LEU A 288 -4.51 3.67 5.63
C LEU A 288 -4.59 4.57 6.87
N ARG A 289 -3.46 4.77 7.55
CA ARG A 289 -3.27 5.66 8.70
C ARG A 289 -2.53 6.93 8.32
N LEU A 290 -3.08 7.72 7.40
CA LEU A 290 -2.47 9.00 7.03
C LEU A 290 -2.56 9.99 8.20
N LYS A 291 -1.43 10.64 8.56
CA LYS A 291 -1.32 11.55 9.71
C LYS A 291 -2.29 12.74 9.66
N SER A 292 -2.73 13.14 8.47
CA SER A 292 -3.68 14.22 8.31
C SER A 292 -4.99 13.70 7.70
N GLU A 293 -6.12 13.98 8.36
CA GLU A 293 -7.45 13.73 7.78
C GLU A 293 -7.66 14.50 6.47
N LYS A 294 -6.89 15.58 6.26
CA LYS A 294 -6.89 16.36 5.01
C LYS A 294 -6.26 15.58 3.85
N SER A 295 -5.12 14.91 4.03
CA SER A 295 -4.51 14.06 2.98
C SER A 295 -5.42 12.93 2.50
N LEU A 296 -6.31 12.43 3.36
CA LEU A 296 -7.27 11.39 2.99
C LEU A 296 -8.39 11.92 2.08
N LYS A 297 -8.72 13.22 2.17
CA LYS A 297 -9.74 13.85 1.32
C LYS A 297 -9.20 14.26 -0.05
N ASP A 298 -7.89 14.46 -0.14
CA ASP A 298 -7.19 14.88 -1.36
C ASP A 298 -6.52 13.68 -2.06
N SER A 299 -7.15 12.50 -2.06
CA SER A 299 -6.68 11.38 -2.88
C SER A 299 -6.83 11.74 -4.36
N LEU A 300 -5.71 11.80 -5.07
CA LEU A 300 -5.66 12.09 -6.51
C LEU A 300 -6.15 10.89 -7.32
N SER A 301 -5.94 9.69 -6.81
CA SER A 301 -6.49 8.46 -7.37
C SER A 301 -6.92 7.49 -6.27
N LYS A 302 -8.06 6.83 -6.51
CA LYS A 302 -8.59 5.77 -5.67
C LYS A 302 -7.75 4.49 -5.79
N GLY A 303 -7.59 3.75 -4.69
CA GLY A 303 -6.84 2.50 -4.64
C GLY A 303 -7.63 1.30 -5.17
N TYR A 304 -6.98 0.15 -5.30
CA TYR A 304 -7.55 -1.08 -5.84
C TYR A 304 -8.86 -1.48 -5.15
N PHE A 305 -8.89 -1.42 -3.81
CA PHE A 305 -10.08 -1.83 -3.03
C PHE A 305 -11.25 -0.85 -3.09
N ASP A 306 -11.06 0.33 -3.68
CA ASP A 306 -12.15 1.27 -3.93
C ASP A 306 -12.91 0.91 -5.21
N ALA A 307 -12.40 -0.03 -6.01
CA ALA A 307 -13.07 -0.48 -7.22
C ALA A 307 -14.22 -1.44 -6.88
N PRO A 308 -15.42 -1.24 -7.47
CA PRO A 308 -16.55 -2.14 -7.35
C PRO A 308 -16.19 -3.62 -7.53
N GLY A 309 -16.61 -4.44 -6.56
CA GLY A 309 -16.48 -5.89 -6.60
C GLY A 309 -15.12 -6.46 -6.19
N THR A 310 -14.11 -5.63 -5.93
CA THR A 310 -12.76 -6.11 -5.57
C THR A 310 -12.69 -6.85 -4.23
N LEU A 311 -13.56 -6.51 -3.27
CA LEU A 311 -13.65 -7.24 -2.00
C LEU A 311 -14.17 -8.68 -2.18
N ALA A 312 -15.03 -8.90 -3.17
CA ALA A 312 -15.54 -10.22 -3.52
C ALA A 312 -14.60 -10.97 -4.49
N ALA A 313 -13.81 -10.24 -5.27
CA ALA A 313 -12.91 -10.83 -6.25
C ALA A 313 -11.82 -11.71 -5.58
N PRO A 314 -11.49 -12.87 -6.17
CA PRO A 314 -10.36 -13.65 -5.72
C PRO A 314 -9.06 -12.91 -6.05
N LEU A 315 -8.20 -12.72 -5.04
CA LEU A 315 -6.88 -12.11 -5.22
C LEU A 315 -5.82 -13.12 -5.68
N SER A 316 -6.11 -14.42 -5.50
CA SER A 316 -5.26 -15.51 -5.95
C SER A 316 -5.96 -16.36 -7.00
N ILE A 317 -5.26 -16.60 -8.10
CA ILE A 317 -5.77 -17.27 -9.31
C ILE A 317 -5.97 -18.78 -9.06
N SER A 318 -5.33 -19.36 -8.04
CA SER A 318 -5.38 -20.81 -7.79
C SER A 318 -6.73 -21.30 -7.25
N LYS A 319 -7.58 -20.41 -6.74
CA LYS A 319 -8.91 -20.76 -6.28
C LYS A 319 -9.91 -20.28 -7.31
N SER A 320 -10.29 -21.17 -8.24
CA SER A 320 -11.55 -21.02 -8.95
C SER A 320 -12.64 -20.96 -7.89
N PRO A 321 -13.33 -19.82 -7.68
CA PRO A 321 -14.46 -19.79 -6.76
C PRO A 321 -15.53 -20.67 -7.40
N ALA A 322 -15.74 -21.86 -6.83
CA ALA A 322 -16.68 -22.81 -7.40
C ALA A 322 -18.13 -22.29 -7.37
N ASP A 323 -18.48 -21.32 -6.48
CA ASP A 323 -19.88 -20.91 -6.31
C ASP A 323 -20.12 -19.45 -5.90
N GLU A 324 -19.10 -18.60 -5.70
CA GLU A 324 -19.35 -17.18 -5.37
C GLU A 324 -19.54 -16.35 -6.64
N SER A 325 -20.79 -16.00 -6.94
CA SER A 325 -21.10 -15.03 -7.98
C SER A 325 -20.50 -13.68 -7.62
N LEU A 326 -19.59 -13.19 -8.46
CA LEU A 326 -19.08 -11.82 -8.34
C LEU A 326 -20.24 -10.82 -8.44
N PRO A 327 -20.19 -9.70 -7.71
CA PRO A 327 -21.23 -8.69 -7.79
C PRO A 327 -21.33 -8.14 -9.21
N LEU A 328 -22.54 -7.77 -9.62
CA LEU A 328 -22.78 -7.11 -10.90
C LEU A 328 -22.04 -5.77 -10.90
N VAL A 329 -21.23 -5.53 -11.93
CA VAL A 329 -20.51 -4.27 -12.13
C VAL A 329 -20.78 -3.75 -13.54
N THR A 330 -20.99 -2.44 -13.66
CA THR A 330 -21.15 -1.77 -14.95
C THR A 330 -19.81 -1.20 -15.36
N THR A 331 -19.31 -1.56 -16.54
CA THR A 331 -18.04 -1.04 -17.06
C THR A 331 -18.29 -0.13 -18.26
N VAL A 332 -17.68 1.06 -18.25
CA VAL A 332 -17.78 2.05 -19.33
C VAL A 332 -16.41 2.23 -19.97
N PHE A 333 -16.35 2.05 -21.29
CA PHE A 333 -15.16 2.36 -22.08
C PHE A 333 -15.35 3.70 -22.80
N ALA A 334 -14.44 4.63 -22.56
CA ALA A 334 -14.38 5.90 -23.26
C ALA A 334 -13.11 5.97 -24.10
N SER A 335 -13.20 6.51 -25.31
CA SER A 335 -12.05 6.71 -26.19
C SER A 335 -12.16 8.03 -26.92
N VAL A 336 -11.06 8.78 -26.99
CA VAL A 336 -11.00 9.99 -27.81
C VAL A 336 -10.88 9.59 -29.28
N GLU A 337 -11.85 10.01 -30.08
CA GLU A 337 -11.80 9.80 -31.53
C GLU A 337 -10.59 10.52 -32.12
N GLN A 338 -9.97 9.91 -33.14
CA GLN A 338 -8.81 10.50 -33.84
C GLN A 338 -7.61 10.81 -32.92
N ALA A 339 -7.44 10.06 -31.82
CA ALA A 339 -6.31 10.24 -30.88
C ALA A 339 -4.93 10.23 -31.57
N ARG A 340 -4.80 9.62 -32.75
CA ARG A 340 -3.58 9.59 -33.56
C ARG A 340 -3.17 10.93 -34.15
N VAL A 341 -4.07 11.92 -34.19
CA VAL A 341 -3.79 13.28 -34.70
C VAL A 341 -2.92 14.07 -33.70
N PHE A 342 -2.99 13.73 -32.41
CA PHE A 342 -2.20 14.40 -31.39
C PHE A 342 -0.73 13.98 -31.44
N SER A 343 0.16 14.95 -31.26
CA SER A 343 1.57 14.64 -30.99
C SER A 343 1.70 13.92 -29.65
N SER A 344 2.82 13.23 -29.41
CA SER A 344 3.08 12.56 -28.12
C SER A 344 3.08 13.52 -26.93
N LYS A 345 3.44 14.79 -27.15
CA LYS A 345 3.40 15.84 -26.12
C LYS A 345 1.97 16.27 -25.83
N ASP A 346 1.18 16.53 -26.86
CA ASP A 346 -0.21 16.98 -26.73
C ASP A 346 -1.09 15.86 -26.15
N MET A 347 -0.83 14.61 -26.56
CA MET A 347 -1.53 13.44 -26.04
C MET A 347 -1.45 13.37 -24.51
N ARG A 348 -0.30 13.66 -23.91
CA ARG A 348 -0.15 13.70 -22.44
C ARG A 348 -0.94 14.83 -21.77
N GLN A 349 -1.07 15.97 -22.44
CA GLN A 349 -1.84 17.08 -21.91
C GLN A 349 -3.34 16.78 -22.01
N VAL A 350 -3.78 16.21 -23.14
CA VAL A 350 -5.16 15.77 -23.34
C VAL A 350 -5.52 14.66 -22.36
N GLU A 351 -4.62 13.68 -22.16
CA GLU A 351 -4.80 12.60 -21.18
C GLU A 351 -5.01 13.16 -19.77
N ARG A 352 -4.14 14.08 -19.32
CA ARG A 352 -4.32 14.74 -18.01
C ARG A 352 -5.65 15.50 -17.90
N GLY A 353 -6.04 16.22 -18.95
CA GLY A 353 -7.33 16.92 -18.99
C GLY A 353 -8.52 15.95 -18.94
N LEU A 354 -8.42 14.83 -19.66
CA LEU A 354 -9.45 13.79 -19.69
C LEU A 354 -9.58 13.10 -18.33
N LEU A 355 -8.46 12.79 -17.67
CA LEU A 355 -8.45 12.22 -16.33
C LEU A 355 -9.05 13.19 -15.30
N ALA A 356 -8.65 14.46 -15.33
CA ALA A 356 -9.22 15.47 -14.45
C ALA A 356 -10.74 15.65 -14.67
N CYS A 357 -11.20 15.57 -15.93
CA CYS A 357 -12.62 15.61 -16.25
C CYS A 357 -13.35 14.36 -15.74
N ALA A 358 -12.81 13.17 -16.01
CA ALA A 358 -13.37 11.90 -15.55
C ALA A 358 -13.48 11.85 -14.03
N SER A 359 -12.42 12.22 -13.30
CA SER A 359 -12.44 12.30 -11.83
C SER A 359 -13.54 13.24 -11.33
N LYS A 360 -13.63 14.46 -11.88
CA LYS A 360 -14.70 15.41 -11.52
C LYS A 360 -16.11 14.87 -11.80
N CYS A 361 -16.30 14.14 -12.89
CA CYS A 361 -17.58 13.49 -13.18
C CYS A 361 -17.86 12.36 -12.18
N LEU A 362 -16.87 11.55 -11.84
CA LEU A 362 -17.01 10.50 -10.83
C LEU A 362 -17.35 11.08 -9.45
N ASP A 363 -16.82 12.26 -9.10
CA ASP A 363 -17.14 12.95 -7.84
C ASP A 363 -18.60 13.46 -7.79
N GLN A 364 -19.25 13.64 -8.94
CA GLN A 364 -20.64 14.12 -9.03
C GLN A 364 -21.66 12.98 -9.03
N VAL A 365 -21.27 11.78 -9.48
CA VAL A 365 -22.16 10.62 -9.50
C VAL A 365 -22.34 10.14 -8.08
N GLN A 366 -23.60 10.08 -7.61
CA GLN A 366 -23.94 9.47 -6.32
C GLN A 366 -23.76 7.94 -6.43
N GLY A 367 -22.53 7.47 -6.29
CA GLY A 367 -22.20 6.04 -6.38
C GLY A 367 -20.70 5.75 -6.35
N ASP A 368 -20.34 4.47 -6.33
CA ASP A 368 -18.95 4.01 -6.26
C ASP A 368 -18.30 3.99 -7.65
N GLY A 369 -18.32 5.13 -8.33
CA GLY A 369 -17.61 5.28 -9.59
C GLY A 369 -16.10 5.17 -9.39
N TYR A 370 -15.44 4.37 -10.22
CA TYR A 370 -14.01 4.09 -10.14
C TYR A 370 -13.34 4.15 -11.51
N LEU A 371 -12.18 4.78 -11.59
CA LEU A 371 -11.35 4.80 -12.80
C LEU A 371 -10.43 3.58 -12.81
N CYS A 372 -10.79 2.55 -13.57
CA CYS A 372 -10.05 1.28 -13.58
C CYS A 372 -8.69 1.38 -14.23
N ARG A 373 -8.64 1.97 -15.42
CA ARG A 373 -7.45 1.91 -16.27
C ARG A 373 -7.44 3.02 -17.30
N VAL A 374 -6.25 3.58 -17.48
CA VAL A 374 -5.89 4.40 -18.62
C VAL A 374 -5.14 3.51 -19.60
N PHE A 375 -5.74 3.27 -20.75
CA PHE A 375 -5.05 2.65 -21.87
C PHE A 375 -4.39 3.76 -22.69
N GLY A 376 -3.19 3.48 -23.20
CA GLY A 376 -2.55 4.38 -24.16
C GLY A 376 -3.48 4.71 -25.33
N ASN A 377 -3.22 5.84 -25.99
CA ASN A 377 -4.08 6.43 -27.02
C ASN A 377 -5.43 6.98 -26.48
N LEU A 378 -5.41 7.62 -25.31
CA LEU A 378 -6.57 8.37 -24.77
C LEU A 378 -7.82 7.51 -24.61
N LYS A 379 -7.64 6.30 -24.07
CA LYS A 379 -8.71 5.35 -23.80
C LYS A 379 -8.83 5.14 -22.30
N LEU A 380 -10.03 5.23 -21.77
CA LEU A 380 -10.33 5.06 -20.35
C LEU A 380 -11.32 3.93 -20.14
N MET A 381 -11.19 3.25 -19.02
CA MET A 381 -12.19 2.32 -18.50
C MET A 381 -12.58 2.74 -17.10
N LEU A 382 -13.88 2.92 -16.92
CA LEU A 382 -14.53 3.26 -15.65
C LEU A 382 -15.37 2.05 -15.22
N CYS A 383 -15.55 1.86 -13.92
CA CYS A 383 -16.53 0.90 -13.41
C CYS A 383 -17.40 1.52 -12.32
N PHE A 384 -18.60 0.96 -12.19
CA PHE A 384 -19.63 1.40 -11.25
C PHE A 384 -20.24 0.17 -10.58
N SER A 385 -20.54 0.28 -9.28
CA SER A 385 -21.20 -0.76 -8.49
C SER A 385 -22.67 -0.94 -8.85
N LYS A 386 -23.28 0.06 -9.49
CA LYS A 386 -24.67 0.05 -9.91
C LYS A 386 -24.81 0.59 -11.34
N PRO A 387 -25.85 0.16 -12.08
CA PRO A 387 -26.14 0.67 -13.42
C PRO A 387 -26.91 2.00 -13.43
N GLU A 388 -27.57 2.36 -12.32
CA GLU A 388 -28.28 3.64 -12.11
C GLU A 388 -27.29 4.78 -11.83
#